data_AF-A0A952REK9-F1
#
_entry.id   AF-A0A952REK9-F1
#
_cell.length_a   1.000
_cell.length_b   1.000
_cell.length_c   1.000
_cell.angle_alpha   90.00
_cell.angle_beta   90.00
_cell.angle_gamma   90.00
#
_symmetry.space_group_name_H-M   'P 1'
#
loop_
_entity.id
_entity.type
_entity.pdbx_description
1 polymer ?
#
loop_
_entity_poly.entity_id
_entity_poly.type
_entity_poly.pdbx_seq_one_letter_code
_entity_poly.pdbx_strand_id
1 'polypeptide(L)'
;MADGSELEDDVLRLLSEAWQVGRSEGEWLEGIVGAAEPILRPDMGIIAAIATASRASSSDLRIVPCARGMPDSLFGIVDELVTFSRADNQMRRNFASHAPVMTFSDFSCYARLREILESSGLRDVAVLFTGPLFGTSLAVAAGYRERRYFSPRERRLLGAAAAQLSVALDSHRIAHRRSERELALVLQPGHESIETRCVELLSLGLETKELAQAIGISFDAARKHISNSMKRHGVSTREALLERLRSGGDSSSRDDL
;
A
#
# COMPACT_ATOMS: atom_id res chain seq x y z
N MET A 1 13.07 17.82 22.00
CA MET A 1 11.64 17.65 21.70
C MET A 1 11.40 18.26 20.33
N ALA A 2 10.72 17.57 19.43
CA ALA A 2 10.35 18.13 18.12
C ALA A 2 9.56 19.43 18.35
N ASP A 3 9.73 20.41 17.47
CA ASP A 3 8.82 21.54 17.44
C ASP A 3 7.42 21.00 17.13
N GLY A 4 6.41 21.56 17.79
CA GLY A 4 5.04 21.12 17.64
C GLY A 4 4.49 21.23 16.22
N SER A 5 5.07 22.12 15.43
CA SER A 5 4.80 22.36 14.01
C SER A 5 5.34 21.23 13.13
N GLU A 6 6.57 20.79 13.39
CA GLU A 6 7.28 19.75 12.61
C GLU A 6 6.49 18.43 12.56
N LEU A 7 5.93 18.01 13.70
CA LEU A 7 5.14 16.78 13.78
C LEU A 7 3.84 16.87 12.97
N GLU A 8 3.19 18.04 12.94
CA GLU A 8 1.96 18.22 12.18
C GLU A 8 2.24 18.19 10.68
N ASP A 9 3.30 18.84 10.23
CA ASP A 9 3.76 18.82 8.84
C ASP A 9 4.13 17.40 8.38
N ASP A 10 4.82 16.63 9.23
CA ASP A 10 5.17 15.24 8.92
C ASP A 10 3.92 14.35 8.84
N VAL A 11 2.95 14.53 9.75
CA VAL A 11 1.66 13.82 9.68
C VAL A 11 0.91 14.18 8.39
N LEU A 12 0.90 15.45 7.99
CA LEU A 12 0.28 15.87 6.72
C LEU A 12 0.99 15.24 5.53
N ARG A 13 2.32 15.12 5.55
CA ARG A 13 3.09 14.42 4.50
C ARG A 13 2.69 12.94 4.42
N LEU A 14 2.57 12.26 5.55
CA LEU A 14 2.10 10.86 5.61
C LEU A 14 0.72 10.70 5.00
N LEU A 15 -0.22 11.61 5.31
CA LEU A 15 -1.55 11.58 4.71
C LEU A 15 -1.49 11.87 3.21
N SER A 16 -0.66 12.80 2.76
CA SER A 16 -0.49 13.09 1.34
C SER A 16 0.03 11.89 0.56
N GLU A 17 1.02 11.17 1.07
CA GLU A 17 1.51 9.91 0.46
C GLU A 17 0.42 8.84 0.42
N ALA A 18 -0.35 8.70 1.51
CA ALA A 18 -1.42 7.71 1.58
C ALA A 18 -2.51 7.92 0.51
N TRP A 19 -2.78 9.17 0.15
CA TRP A 19 -3.78 9.54 -0.87
C TRP A 19 -3.25 9.47 -2.31
N GLN A 20 -2.01 9.03 -2.54
CA GLN A 20 -1.51 8.77 -3.89
C GLN A 20 -2.05 7.45 -4.44
N VAL A 21 -3.33 7.49 -4.83
CA VAL A 21 -4.06 6.37 -5.43
C VAL A 21 -3.54 6.08 -6.85
N GLY A 22 -3.44 4.81 -7.22
CA GLY A 22 -2.99 4.38 -8.56
C GLY A 22 -1.55 3.86 -8.62
N ARG A 23 -0.79 3.98 -7.53
CA ARG A 23 0.49 3.28 -7.34
C ARG A 23 0.26 1.78 -7.14
N SER A 24 1.28 0.96 -7.39
CA SER A 24 1.27 -0.42 -6.93
C SER A 24 1.22 -0.49 -5.40
N GLU A 25 0.77 -1.62 -4.82
CA GLU A 25 0.75 -1.80 -3.36
C GLU A 25 2.15 -1.61 -2.74
N GLY A 26 3.21 -2.05 -3.44
CA GLY A 26 4.60 -1.92 -3.00
C GLY A 26 5.07 -0.47 -2.95
N GLU A 27 4.91 0.28 -4.05
CA GLU A 27 5.26 1.71 -4.11
C GLU A 27 4.45 2.55 -3.13
N TRP A 28 3.17 2.19 -2.92
CA TRP A 28 2.34 2.85 -1.93
C TRP A 28 2.89 2.62 -0.51
N LEU A 29 3.23 1.37 -0.18
CA LEU A 29 3.85 1.04 1.11
C LEU A 29 5.20 1.71 1.30
N GLU A 30 6.04 1.80 0.27
CA GLU A 30 7.31 2.54 0.33
C GLU A 30 7.10 4.02 0.65
N GLY A 31 6.10 4.65 0.04
CA GLY A 31 5.68 6.02 0.35
C GLY A 31 5.23 6.18 1.80
N ILE A 32 4.41 5.25 2.30
CA ILE A 32 3.96 5.21 3.70
C ILE A 32 5.15 5.07 4.66
N VAL A 33 6.05 4.12 4.41
CA VAL A 33 7.24 3.91 5.24
C VAL A 33 8.09 5.18 5.28
N GLY A 34 8.36 5.78 4.12
CA GLY A 34 9.18 6.98 4.03
C GLY A 34 8.58 8.19 4.73
N ALA A 35 7.25 8.34 4.70
CA ALA A 35 6.59 9.45 5.38
C ALA A 35 6.36 9.18 6.88
N ALA A 36 6.26 7.93 7.32
CA ALA A 36 6.10 7.57 8.73
C ALA A 36 7.43 7.61 9.51
N GLU A 37 8.57 7.40 8.84
CA GLU A 37 9.90 7.42 9.44
C GLU A 37 10.22 8.70 10.25
N PRO A 38 10.04 9.94 9.75
CA PRO A 38 10.31 11.15 10.53
C PRO A 38 9.37 11.36 11.72
N ILE A 39 8.16 10.78 11.66
CA ILE A 39 7.15 10.84 12.73
C ILE A 39 7.52 9.87 13.86
N LEU A 40 7.83 8.62 13.52
CA LEU A 40 8.11 7.56 14.49
C LEU A 40 9.55 7.60 14.99
N ARG A 41 10.49 8.09 14.18
CA ARG A 41 11.93 8.23 14.49
C ARG A 41 12.55 6.93 15.01
N PRO A 42 12.43 5.82 14.27
CA PRO A 42 13.03 4.55 14.66
C PRO A 42 14.56 4.65 14.73
N ASP A 43 15.20 3.87 15.61
CA ASP A 43 16.67 3.70 15.65
C ASP A 43 17.13 2.30 15.18
N MET A 44 16.16 1.42 14.91
CA MET A 44 16.32 0.02 14.49
C MET A 44 15.51 -0.30 13.22
N GLY A 45 15.01 0.74 12.54
CA GLY A 45 14.24 0.62 11.30
C GLY A 45 12.72 0.62 11.49
N ILE A 46 12.04 0.67 10.35
CA ILE A 46 10.58 0.77 10.23
C ILE A 46 10.09 -0.22 9.17
N ILE A 47 8.90 -0.76 9.39
CA ILE A 47 8.21 -1.63 8.46
C ILE A 47 6.74 -1.25 8.36
N ALA A 48 6.18 -1.30 7.16
CA ALA A 48 4.75 -1.24 6.92
C ALA A 48 4.27 -2.55 6.29
N ALA A 49 3.07 -2.99 6.67
CA ALA A 49 2.48 -4.21 6.18
C ALA A 49 0.97 -4.04 5.97
N ILE A 50 0.48 -4.40 4.78
CA ILE A 50 -0.96 -4.60 4.57
C ILE A 50 -1.29 -6.05 4.92
N ALA A 51 -2.19 -6.23 5.88
CA ALA A 51 -2.75 -7.50 6.27
C ALA A 51 -4.19 -7.60 5.76
N THR A 52 -4.49 -8.62 4.96
CA THR A 52 -5.88 -8.90 4.53
C THR A 52 -6.33 -10.23 5.11
N ALA A 53 -7.35 -10.21 5.96
CA ALA A 53 -8.00 -11.43 6.46
C ALA A 53 -9.28 -11.72 5.67
N SER A 54 -9.36 -12.88 5.02
CA SER A 54 -10.62 -13.36 4.44
C SER A 54 -11.57 -13.80 5.56
N ARG A 55 -12.88 -13.56 5.41
CA ARG A 55 -13.89 -14.02 6.39
C ARG A 55 -14.00 -15.55 6.47
N ALA A 56 -13.40 -16.30 5.54
CA ALA A 56 -13.64 -17.72 5.35
C ALA A 56 -12.73 -18.62 6.21
N SER A 57 -11.53 -18.18 6.58
CA SER A 57 -10.64 -18.89 7.50
C SER A 57 -9.46 -18.00 7.91
N SER A 58 -8.91 -18.19 9.12
CA SER A 58 -7.72 -17.47 9.61
C SER A 58 -6.43 -17.81 8.83
N SER A 59 -6.49 -18.73 7.86
CA SER A 59 -5.37 -19.19 7.04
C SER A 59 -5.00 -18.25 5.89
N ASP A 60 -5.90 -17.39 5.41
CA ASP A 60 -5.68 -16.56 4.22
C ASP A 60 -5.22 -15.13 4.54
N LEU A 61 -4.29 -14.99 5.48
CA LEU A 61 -3.65 -13.69 5.74
C LEU A 61 -2.57 -13.44 4.69
N ARG A 62 -2.82 -12.53 3.75
CA ARG A 62 -1.78 -11.97 2.87
C ARG A 62 -1.10 -10.81 3.58
N ILE A 63 0.24 -10.84 3.62
CA ILE A 63 1.09 -9.73 4.06
C ILE A 63 1.95 -9.28 2.90
N VAL A 64 1.94 -7.98 2.66
CA VAL A 64 2.88 -7.31 1.77
C VAL A 64 3.73 -6.39 2.65
N PRO A 65 4.96 -6.79 3.02
CA PRO A 65 5.82 -5.97 3.85
C PRO A 65 6.68 -5.02 3.01
N CYS A 66 6.92 -3.82 3.53
CA CYS A 66 7.95 -2.90 3.04
C CYS A 66 8.73 -2.40 4.25
N ALA A 67 10.05 -2.53 4.24
CA ALA A 67 10.90 -2.16 5.37
C ALA A 67 12.05 -1.25 4.95
N ARG A 68 12.49 -0.39 5.87
CA ARG A 68 13.64 0.49 5.71
C ARG A 68 14.49 0.51 6.97
N GLY A 69 15.79 0.33 6.80
CA GLY A 69 16.77 0.36 7.90
C GLY A 69 16.62 -0.76 8.93
N MET A 70 15.76 -1.75 8.68
CA MET A 70 15.49 -2.86 9.58
C MET A 70 16.49 -4.00 9.32
N PRO A 71 17.24 -4.47 10.33
CA PRO A 71 18.10 -5.66 10.21
C PRO A 71 17.35 -6.89 9.69
N ASP A 72 18.02 -7.67 8.83
CA ASP A 72 17.48 -8.93 8.29
C ASP A 72 16.99 -9.90 9.38
N SER A 73 17.67 -9.92 10.52
CA SER A 73 17.30 -10.72 11.69
C SER A 73 15.92 -10.38 12.27
N LEU A 74 15.42 -9.16 12.02
CA LEU A 74 14.12 -8.71 12.50
C LEU A 74 12.96 -9.03 11.55
N PHE A 75 13.23 -9.42 10.30
CA PHE A 75 12.14 -9.81 9.38
C PHE A 75 11.40 -11.06 9.85
N GLY A 76 12.09 -11.99 10.53
CA GLY A 76 11.44 -13.15 11.15
C GLY A 76 10.42 -12.79 12.23
N ILE A 77 10.55 -11.60 12.84
CA ILE A 77 9.60 -11.09 13.84
C ILE A 77 8.29 -10.66 13.17
N VAL A 78 8.33 -10.23 11.90
CA VAL A 78 7.14 -9.85 11.14
C VAL A 78 6.22 -11.05 10.98
N ASP A 79 6.77 -12.20 10.61
CA ASP A 79 6.04 -13.46 10.48
C ASP A 79 5.48 -13.94 11.83
N GLU A 80 6.24 -13.78 12.92
CA GLU A 80 5.77 -14.10 14.28
C GLU A 80 4.66 -13.14 14.73
N LEU A 81 4.78 -11.83 14.53
CA LEU A 81 3.75 -10.82 14.83
C LEU A 81 2.45 -11.08 14.06
N VAL A 82 2.60 -11.41 12.78
CA VAL A 82 1.53 -11.83 11.88
C VAL A 82 0.84 -13.07 12.41
N THR A 83 1.61 -14.10 12.76
CA THR A 83 1.10 -15.38 13.24
C THR A 83 0.40 -15.20 14.59
N PHE A 84 0.93 -14.32 15.44
CA PHE A 84 0.34 -13.95 16.72
C PHE A 84 -1.01 -13.24 16.56
N SER A 85 -1.14 -12.33 15.58
CA SER A 85 -2.40 -11.61 15.31
C SER A 85 -3.55 -12.56 14.92
N ARG A 86 -3.24 -13.73 14.36
CA ARG A 86 -4.21 -14.77 13.99
C ARG A 86 -4.79 -15.50 15.20
N ALA A 87 -4.01 -15.64 16.28
CA ALA A 87 -4.36 -16.49 17.41
C ALA A 87 -5.07 -15.75 18.56
N ASP A 88 -4.84 -14.44 18.71
CA ASP A 88 -5.18 -13.76 19.96
C ASP A 88 -6.22 -12.62 19.85
N ASN A 89 -7.42 -12.89 20.37
CA ASN A 89 -8.50 -11.91 20.56
C ASN A 89 -8.18 -10.84 21.62
N GLN A 90 -7.10 -10.99 22.40
CA GLN A 90 -6.66 -10.01 23.39
C GLN A 90 -5.90 -8.85 22.73
N MET A 91 -5.03 -9.12 21.77
CA MET A 91 -4.36 -8.06 20.99
C MET A 91 -5.40 -7.19 20.30
N ARG A 92 -6.45 -7.83 19.75
CA ARG A 92 -7.64 -7.18 19.19
C ARG A 92 -8.34 -6.24 20.17
N ARG A 93 -8.62 -6.72 21.39
CA ARG A 93 -9.26 -5.91 22.44
C ARG A 93 -8.36 -4.79 22.93
N ASN A 94 -7.06 -5.01 22.98
CA ASN A 94 -6.08 -4.00 23.38
C ASN A 94 -6.00 -2.89 22.32
N PHE A 95 -5.97 -3.23 21.03
CA PHE A 95 -6.06 -2.25 19.93
C PHE A 95 -7.37 -1.47 19.92
N ALA A 96 -8.51 -2.12 20.23
CA ALA A 96 -9.78 -1.41 20.29
C ALA A 96 -9.90 -0.49 21.52
N SER A 97 -9.15 -0.76 22.59
CA SER A 97 -9.20 -0.02 23.86
C SER A 97 -8.09 1.01 24.04
N HIS A 98 -6.98 0.87 23.32
CA HIS A 98 -5.83 1.77 23.35
C HIS A 98 -5.80 2.53 22.01
N ALA A 99 -5.43 3.80 22.04
CA ALA A 99 -5.28 4.63 20.84
C ALA A 99 -4.52 3.87 19.72
N PRO A 100 -4.72 4.18 18.43
CA PRO A 100 -4.21 3.38 17.32
C PRO A 100 -2.67 3.44 17.17
N VAL A 101 -1.97 4.14 18.08
CA VAL A 101 -0.54 3.98 18.32
C VAL A 101 -0.28 3.44 19.70
N MET A 102 0.49 2.37 19.73
CA MET A 102 0.88 1.67 20.94
C MET A 102 2.35 1.26 20.91
N THR A 103 2.91 1.10 22.10
CA THR A 103 4.27 0.64 22.34
C THR A 103 4.24 -0.70 23.08
N PHE A 104 5.35 -1.45 23.13
CA PHE A 104 5.40 -2.67 23.93
C PHE A 104 5.21 -2.44 25.42
N SER A 105 5.52 -1.22 25.88
CA SER A 105 5.23 -0.76 27.22
C SER A 105 3.73 -0.68 27.52
N ASP A 106 2.90 -0.49 26.49
CA ASP A 106 1.43 -0.50 26.61
C ASP A 106 0.87 -1.94 26.69
N PHE A 107 1.70 -2.97 26.45
CA PHE A 107 1.33 -4.38 26.55
C PHE A 107 1.88 -5.06 27.81
N SER A 108 0.99 -5.49 28.70
CA SER A 108 1.36 -6.33 29.85
C SER A 108 1.40 -7.84 29.54
N CYS A 109 0.89 -8.28 28.39
CA CYS A 109 0.48 -9.68 28.18
C CYS A 109 1.35 -10.55 27.26
N TYR A 110 2.48 -10.08 26.74
CA TYR A 110 3.21 -10.81 25.68
C TYR A 110 4.67 -11.13 26.00
N ALA A 111 4.89 -12.03 26.97
CA ALA A 111 6.23 -12.47 27.36
C ALA A 111 7.04 -13.05 26.18
N ARG A 112 6.44 -13.94 25.37
CA ARG A 112 7.13 -14.58 24.23
C ARG A 112 7.54 -13.58 23.14
N LEU A 113 6.65 -12.67 22.76
CA LEU A 113 6.96 -11.65 21.76
C LEU A 113 8.04 -10.69 22.29
N ARG A 114 7.97 -10.33 23.58
CA ARG A 114 9.02 -9.55 24.25
C ARG A 114 10.36 -10.29 24.22
N GLU A 115 10.41 -11.58 24.52
CA GLU A 115 11.64 -12.39 24.43
C GLU A 115 12.24 -12.39 23.02
N ILE A 116 11.41 -12.56 21.98
CA ILE A 116 11.85 -12.52 20.58
C ILE A 116 12.45 -11.16 20.22
N LEU A 117 11.80 -10.07 20.63
CA LEU A 117 12.27 -8.71 20.36
C LEU A 117 13.56 -8.39 21.13
N GLU A 118 13.59 -8.72 22.42
CA GLU A 118 14.76 -8.48 23.28
C GLU A 118 15.97 -9.29 22.82
N SER A 119 15.77 -10.56 22.41
CA SER A 119 16.84 -11.39 21.83
C SER A 119 17.37 -10.83 20.51
N SER A 120 16.60 -9.97 19.85
CA SER A 120 16.98 -9.27 18.62
C SER A 120 17.47 -7.84 18.86
N GLY A 121 17.65 -7.44 20.13
CA GLY A 121 18.16 -6.13 20.54
C GLY A 121 17.12 -5.00 20.58
N LEU A 122 15.85 -5.30 20.32
CA LEU A 122 14.76 -4.33 20.47
C LEU A 122 14.32 -4.25 21.93
N ARG A 123 14.25 -3.03 22.47
CA ARG A 123 13.65 -2.77 23.78
C ARG A 123 12.22 -2.30 23.69
N ASP A 124 11.84 -1.74 22.56
CA ASP A 124 10.47 -1.28 22.31
C ASP A 124 10.15 -1.28 20.82
N VAL A 125 8.86 -1.27 20.50
CA VAL A 125 8.33 -1.13 19.14
C VAL A 125 7.07 -0.31 19.23
N ALA A 126 6.97 0.73 18.41
CA ALA A 126 5.74 1.46 18.22
C ALA A 126 4.98 0.86 17.04
N VAL A 127 3.69 0.57 17.20
CA VAL A 127 2.82 0.10 16.13
C VAL A 127 1.69 1.09 15.94
N LEU A 128 1.62 1.68 14.75
CA LEU A 128 0.49 2.43 14.21
C LEU A 128 -0.38 1.48 13.41
N PHE A 129 -1.60 1.23 13.87
CA PHE A 129 -2.52 0.28 13.26
C PHE A 129 -3.76 0.97 12.71
N THR A 130 -4.15 0.61 11.49
CA THR A 130 -5.27 1.24 10.78
C THR A 130 -6.21 0.18 10.24
N GLY A 131 -7.52 0.39 10.42
CA GLY A 131 -8.57 -0.44 9.84
C GLY A 131 -9.17 -1.48 10.79
N PRO A 132 -10.26 -2.13 10.35
CA PRO A 132 -10.94 -3.13 11.14
C PRO A 132 -10.09 -4.40 11.27
N LEU A 133 -10.21 -5.06 12.42
CA LEU A 133 -9.52 -6.31 12.74
C LEU A 133 -9.95 -7.49 11.84
N PHE A 134 -11.05 -7.32 11.09
CA PHE A 134 -11.53 -8.23 10.06
C PHE A 134 -11.69 -7.46 8.75
N GLY A 135 -10.97 -7.87 7.71
CA GLY A 135 -10.91 -7.17 6.44
C GLY A 135 -9.46 -6.80 6.11
N THR A 136 -9.25 -5.57 5.66
CA THR A 136 -7.91 -5.03 5.38
C THR A 136 -7.46 -4.16 6.53
N SER A 137 -6.23 -4.36 6.99
CA SER A 137 -5.57 -3.45 7.91
C SER A 137 -4.18 -3.09 7.38
N LEU A 138 -3.70 -1.90 7.75
CA LEU A 138 -2.31 -1.51 7.60
C LEU A 138 -1.70 -1.42 9.00
N ALA A 139 -0.53 -2.00 9.16
CA ALA A 139 0.30 -1.84 10.35
C ALA A 139 1.62 -1.18 9.94
N VAL A 140 2.00 -0.10 10.64
CA VAL A 140 3.31 0.52 10.54
C VAL A 140 4.01 0.34 11.87
N ALA A 141 5.11 -0.41 11.89
CA ALA A 141 5.88 -0.72 13.09
C ALA A 141 7.27 -0.12 13.02
N ALA A 142 7.70 0.54 14.10
CA ALA A 142 9.01 1.16 14.25
C ALA A 142 9.74 0.56 15.45
N GLY A 143 10.98 0.11 15.26
CA GLY A 143 11.79 -0.52 16.31
C GLY A 143 12.68 0.48 17.06
N TYR A 144 12.85 0.25 18.36
CA TYR A 144 13.66 1.07 19.25
C TYR A 144 14.62 0.26 20.13
N ARG A 145 15.86 0.73 20.32
CA ARG A 145 16.81 0.21 21.33
C ARG A 145 16.51 0.68 22.74
N GLU A 146 15.69 1.72 22.87
CA GLU A 146 15.21 2.25 24.15
C GLU A 146 13.68 2.28 24.20
N ARG A 147 13.11 2.48 25.40
CA ARG A 147 11.66 2.63 25.53
C ARG A 147 11.19 3.93 24.91
N ARG A 148 10.16 3.85 24.05
CA ARG A 148 9.57 5.02 23.40
C ARG A 148 8.30 5.42 24.15
N TYR A 149 8.21 6.70 24.48
CA TYR A 149 7.01 7.28 25.12
C TYR A 149 6.42 8.37 24.26
N PHE A 150 5.24 8.14 23.68
CA PHE A 150 4.48 9.18 23.00
C PHE A 150 3.69 10.02 24.00
N SER A 151 3.84 11.34 23.91
CA SER A 151 3.03 12.32 24.60
C SER A 151 1.55 12.18 24.23
N PRO A 152 0.61 12.64 25.09
CA PRO A 152 -0.81 12.62 24.78
C PRO A 152 -1.16 13.34 23.47
N ARG A 153 -0.41 14.38 23.10
CA ARG A 153 -0.59 15.10 21.83
C ARG A 153 -0.15 14.25 20.64
N GLU A 154 1.04 13.65 20.68
CA GLU A 154 1.50 12.72 19.63
C GLU A 154 0.50 11.58 19.43
N ARG A 155 0.03 10.96 20.53
CA ARG A 155 -0.97 9.89 20.46
C ARG A 155 -2.29 10.34 19.82
N ARG A 156 -2.74 11.58 20.07
CA ARG A 156 -3.95 12.13 19.42
C ARG A 156 -3.74 12.39 17.92
N LEU A 157 -2.61 12.97 17.54
CA LEU A 157 -2.29 13.25 16.13
C LEU A 157 -2.14 11.96 15.33
N LEU A 158 -1.37 11.00 15.84
CA LEU A 158 -1.24 9.67 15.26
C LEU A 158 -2.58 8.93 15.25
N GLY A 159 -3.41 9.18 16.28
CA GLY A 159 -4.81 8.80 16.37
C GLY A 159 -5.63 9.18 15.13
N ALA A 160 -5.65 10.47 14.84
CA ALA A 160 -6.34 11.03 13.68
C ALA A 160 -5.74 10.53 12.36
N ALA A 161 -4.41 10.43 12.28
CA ALA A 161 -3.71 9.93 11.11
C ALA A 161 -4.10 8.47 10.80
N ALA A 162 -4.16 7.60 11.81
CA ALA A 162 -4.56 6.20 11.64
C ALA A 162 -5.95 6.06 11.02
N ALA A 163 -6.91 6.88 11.47
CA ALA A 163 -8.27 6.86 10.93
C ALA A 163 -8.29 7.25 9.44
N GLN A 164 -7.53 8.28 9.06
CA GLN A 164 -7.42 8.73 7.67
C GLN A 164 -6.67 7.72 6.78
N LEU A 165 -5.60 7.11 7.30
CA LEU A 165 -4.86 6.05 6.62
C LEU A 165 -5.75 4.84 6.32
N SER A 166 -6.68 4.49 7.23
CA SER A 166 -7.64 3.42 6.97
C SER A 166 -8.52 3.72 5.76
N VAL A 167 -9.01 4.96 5.65
CA VAL A 167 -9.85 5.39 4.52
C VAL A 167 -9.04 5.42 3.22
N ALA A 168 -7.80 5.90 3.29
CA ALA A 168 -6.88 5.93 2.16
C ALA A 168 -6.55 4.51 1.66
N LEU A 169 -6.30 3.57 2.57
CA LEU A 169 -6.07 2.15 2.24
C LEU A 169 -7.27 1.54 1.50
N ASP A 170 -8.49 1.74 2.00
CA ASP A 170 -9.70 1.24 1.35
C ASP A 170 -9.85 1.82 -0.06
N SER A 171 -9.60 3.13 -0.21
CA SER A 171 -9.67 3.84 -1.49
C SER A 171 -8.62 3.31 -2.48
N HIS A 172 -7.37 3.16 -2.02
CA HIS A 172 -6.27 2.59 -2.80
C HIS A 172 -6.62 1.18 -3.30
N ARG A 173 -7.18 0.33 -2.44
CA ARG A 173 -7.59 -1.04 -2.83
C ARG A 173 -8.79 -1.09 -3.75
N ILE A 174 -9.73 -0.17 -3.63
CA ILE A 174 -10.85 -0.07 -4.59
C ILE A 174 -10.30 0.27 -5.98
N ALA A 175 -9.40 1.26 -6.06
CA ALA A 175 -8.75 1.62 -7.31
C ALA A 175 -7.91 0.46 -7.87
N HIS A 176 -7.07 -0.18 -7.05
CA HIS A 176 -6.26 -1.31 -7.48
C HIS A 176 -7.11 -2.46 -8.03
N ARG A 177 -8.17 -2.87 -7.32
CA ARG A 177 -9.08 -3.93 -7.80
C ARG A 177 -9.82 -3.54 -9.08
N ARG A 178 -10.13 -2.26 -9.27
CA ARG A 178 -10.74 -1.76 -10.49
C ARG A 178 -9.74 -1.90 -11.65
N SER A 179 -8.51 -1.43 -11.47
CA SER A 179 -7.44 -1.57 -12.46
C SER A 179 -7.16 -3.03 -12.80
N GLU A 180 -7.08 -3.93 -11.82
CA GLU A 180 -6.90 -5.37 -12.04
C GLU A 180 -8.05 -5.98 -12.85
N ARG A 181 -9.30 -5.57 -12.60
CA ARG A 181 -10.47 -6.03 -13.36
C ARG A 181 -10.44 -5.51 -14.79
N GLU A 182 -10.12 -4.24 -14.99
CA GLU A 182 -9.99 -3.63 -16.33
C GLU A 182 -8.88 -4.34 -17.12
N LEU A 183 -7.71 -4.58 -16.49
CA LEU A 183 -6.63 -5.41 -17.03
C LEU A 183 -7.11 -6.81 -17.41
N ALA A 184 -7.83 -7.49 -16.52
CA ALA A 184 -8.32 -8.85 -16.77
C ALA A 184 -9.29 -8.90 -17.95
N LEU A 185 -10.14 -7.88 -18.13
CA LEU A 185 -11.06 -7.76 -19.27
C LEU A 185 -10.30 -7.58 -20.59
N VAL A 186 -9.32 -6.65 -20.62
CA VAL A 186 -8.47 -6.41 -21.81
C VAL A 186 -7.63 -7.64 -22.17
N LEU A 187 -7.30 -8.47 -21.17
CA LEU A 187 -6.50 -9.68 -21.39
C LEU A 187 -7.32 -10.92 -21.79
N GLN A 188 -8.66 -10.85 -21.81
CA GLN A 188 -9.48 -12.01 -22.19
C GLN A 188 -9.25 -12.42 -23.65
N PRO A 189 -9.09 -13.73 -23.94
CA PRO A 189 -9.03 -14.22 -25.32
C PRO A 189 -10.36 -13.97 -26.03
N GLY A 190 -10.31 -13.38 -27.22
CA GLY A 190 -11.49 -13.25 -28.10
C GLY A 190 -12.14 -11.85 -28.13
N HIS A 191 -11.61 -10.87 -27.41
CA HIS A 191 -12.00 -9.47 -27.58
C HIS A 191 -10.86 -8.67 -28.22
N GLU A 192 -11.20 -8.06 -29.36
CA GLU A 192 -10.45 -7.02 -30.08
C GLU A 192 -9.08 -7.38 -30.69
N SER A 193 -8.61 -6.48 -31.57
CA SER A 193 -7.31 -6.62 -32.23
C SER A 193 -6.16 -6.44 -31.24
N ILE A 194 -5.00 -7.07 -31.50
CA ILE A 194 -3.77 -6.87 -30.69
C ILE A 194 -3.42 -5.38 -30.55
N GLU A 195 -3.71 -4.59 -31.58
CA GLU A 195 -3.48 -3.14 -31.57
C GLU A 195 -4.37 -2.41 -30.57
N THR A 196 -5.66 -2.77 -30.50
CA THR A 196 -6.57 -2.18 -29.51
C THR A 196 -6.16 -2.56 -28.09
N ARG A 197 -5.84 -3.84 -27.85
CA ARG A 197 -5.34 -4.31 -26.55
C ARG A 197 -4.06 -3.60 -26.11
N CYS A 198 -3.12 -3.35 -27.04
CA CYS A 198 -1.91 -2.58 -26.71
C CYS A 198 -2.27 -1.16 -26.24
N VAL A 199 -3.24 -0.51 -26.89
CA VAL A 199 -3.66 0.86 -26.58
C VAL A 199 -4.43 0.94 -25.27
N GLU A 200 -5.31 -0.03 -24.99
CA GLU A 200 -6.03 -0.14 -23.73
C GLU A 200 -5.09 -0.41 -22.55
N LEU A 201 -4.13 -1.33 -22.69
CA LEU A 201 -3.15 -1.56 -21.62
C LEU A 201 -2.26 -0.33 -21.38
N LEU A 202 -1.91 0.42 -22.44
CA LEU A 202 -1.21 1.70 -22.29
C LEU A 202 -2.04 2.74 -21.52
N SER A 203 -3.36 2.78 -21.73
CA SER A 203 -4.25 3.73 -21.05
C SER A 203 -4.48 3.38 -19.58
N LEU A 204 -4.35 2.10 -19.24
CA LEU A 204 -4.26 1.59 -17.87
C LEU A 204 -2.89 1.84 -17.20
N GLY A 205 -1.95 2.47 -17.92
CA GLY A 205 -0.66 2.89 -17.37
C GLY A 205 0.49 1.91 -17.57
N LEU A 206 0.26 0.75 -18.20
CA LEU A 206 1.33 -0.23 -18.40
C LEU A 206 2.43 0.33 -19.30
N GLU A 207 3.66 -0.02 -19.00
CA GLU A 207 4.79 0.22 -19.89
C GLU A 207 4.78 -0.74 -21.08
N THR A 208 5.46 -0.35 -22.16
CA THR A 208 5.52 -1.16 -23.38
C THR A 208 6.09 -2.56 -23.15
N LYS A 209 6.98 -2.71 -22.17
CA LYS A 209 7.54 -4.00 -21.80
C LYS A 209 6.53 -4.87 -21.05
N GLU A 210 5.80 -4.28 -20.11
CA GLU A 210 4.79 -4.95 -19.30
C GLU A 210 3.60 -5.40 -20.16
N LEU A 211 3.12 -4.53 -21.06
CA LEU A 211 2.01 -4.90 -21.94
C LEU A 211 2.41 -5.97 -22.97
N ALA A 212 3.66 -5.96 -23.45
CA ALA A 212 4.16 -7.00 -24.35
C ALA A 212 4.15 -8.37 -23.66
N GLN A 213 4.61 -8.40 -22.41
CA GLN A 213 4.56 -9.60 -21.57
C GLN A 213 3.12 -10.03 -21.28
N ALA A 214 2.22 -9.09 -20.97
CA ALA A 214 0.83 -9.38 -20.62
C ALA A 214 0.03 -9.96 -21.81
N ILE A 215 0.27 -9.47 -23.03
CA ILE A 215 -0.40 -9.95 -24.26
C ILE A 215 0.27 -11.22 -24.81
N GLY A 216 1.54 -11.47 -24.49
CA GLY A 216 2.32 -12.58 -25.02
C GLY A 216 2.92 -12.29 -26.41
N ILE A 217 3.37 -11.05 -26.65
CA ILE A 217 4.03 -10.62 -27.89
C ILE A 217 5.45 -10.08 -27.62
N SER A 218 6.28 -9.95 -28.66
CA SER A 218 7.60 -9.33 -28.49
C SER A 218 7.49 -7.83 -28.22
N PHE A 219 8.48 -7.27 -27.51
CA PHE A 219 8.58 -5.84 -27.24
C PHE A 219 8.54 -5.00 -28.53
N ASP A 220 9.20 -5.45 -29.60
CA ASP A 220 9.19 -4.76 -30.89
C ASP A 220 7.82 -4.83 -31.59
N ALA A 221 7.11 -5.95 -31.46
CA ALA A 221 5.75 -6.07 -31.96
C ALA A 221 4.82 -5.10 -31.22
N ALA A 222 4.92 -5.02 -29.89
CA ALA A 222 4.19 -4.07 -29.07
C ALA A 222 4.46 -2.61 -29.51
N ARG A 223 5.74 -2.21 -29.66
CA ARG A 223 6.09 -0.87 -30.17
C ARG A 223 5.49 -0.58 -31.54
N LYS A 224 5.49 -1.57 -32.44
CA LYS A 224 4.91 -1.44 -33.78
C LYS A 224 3.39 -1.22 -33.71
N HIS A 225 2.67 -1.98 -32.89
CA HIS A 225 1.22 -1.80 -32.71
C HIS A 225 0.89 -0.42 -32.14
N ILE A 226 1.65 0.04 -31.14
CA ILE A 226 1.48 1.38 -30.55
C ILE A 226 1.73 2.47 -31.61
N SER A 227 2.81 2.35 -32.38
CA SER A 227 3.13 3.32 -33.44
C SER A 227 2.07 3.36 -34.54
N ASN A 228 1.50 2.21 -34.91
CA ASN A 228 0.40 2.15 -35.87
C ASN A 228 -0.87 2.83 -35.33
N SER A 229 -1.18 2.64 -34.04
CA SER A 229 -2.30 3.32 -33.41
C SER A 229 -2.09 4.83 -33.35
N MET A 230 -0.90 5.29 -32.96
CA MET A 230 -0.55 6.71 -32.99
C MET A 230 -0.77 7.33 -34.38
N LYS A 231 -0.35 6.63 -35.45
CA LYS A 231 -0.62 7.05 -36.84
C LYS A 231 -2.11 7.12 -37.15
N ARG A 232 -2.89 6.11 -36.74
CA ARG A 232 -4.34 6.06 -36.95
C ARG A 232 -5.07 7.21 -36.26
N HIS A 233 -4.62 7.60 -35.07
CA HIS A 233 -5.19 8.71 -34.30
C HIS A 233 -4.59 10.08 -34.66
N GLY A 234 -3.63 10.14 -35.59
CA GLY A 234 -3.02 11.39 -36.07
C GLY A 234 -2.13 12.08 -35.03
N VAL A 235 -1.49 11.31 -34.14
CA VAL A 235 -0.65 11.82 -33.05
C VAL A 235 0.80 11.32 -33.18
N SER A 236 1.75 12.12 -32.70
CA SER A 236 3.18 11.84 -32.78
C SER A 236 3.81 11.38 -31.46
N THR A 237 3.09 11.50 -30.34
CA THR A 237 3.56 11.08 -29.01
C THR A 237 2.58 10.13 -28.33
N ARG A 238 3.09 9.34 -27.39
CA ARG A 238 2.30 8.41 -26.57
C ARG A 238 1.31 9.19 -25.70
N GLU A 239 1.74 10.30 -25.12
CA GLU A 239 0.93 11.16 -24.26
C GLU A 239 -0.25 11.75 -25.03
N ALA A 240 -0.02 12.22 -26.26
CA ALA A 240 -1.08 12.74 -27.12
C ALA A 240 -2.08 11.64 -27.54
N LEU A 241 -1.62 10.40 -27.73
CA LEU A 241 -2.52 9.26 -27.96
C LEU A 241 -3.43 9.02 -26.75
N LEU A 242 -2.86 8.99 -25.54
CA LEU A 242 -3.61 8.77 -24.31
C LEU A 242 -4.61 9.89 -24.04
N GLU A 243 -4.23 11.14 -24.27
CA GLU A 243 -5.12 12.28 -24.11
C GLU A 243 -6.28 12.24 -25.10
N ARG A 244 -6.02 11.89 -26.36
CA ARG A 244 -7.05 11.76 -27.40
C ARG A 244 -8.05 10.64 -27.10
N LEU A 245 -7.60 9.55 -26.48
CA LEU A 245 -8.49 8.46 -26.04
C LEU A 245 -9.36 8.87 -24.84
N ARG A 246 -8.82 9.68 -23.92
CA ARG A 246 -9.58 10.24 -22.80
C ARG A 246 -10.65 11.24 -23.26
N SER A 247 -10.32 12.08 -24.25
CA SER A 247 -11.26 13.07 -24.81
C SER A 247 -12.27 12.49 -25.81
N GLY A 248 -11.97 11.33 -26.41
CA GLY A 248 -12.80 10.68 -27.44
C GLY A 248 -13.85 9.69 -26.92
N GLY A 249 -13.86 9.38 -25.62
CA GLY A 249 -14.79 8.42 -25.01
C GLY A 249 -16.25 8.89 -24.88
N ASP A 250 -16.57 10.12 -25.31
CA ASP A 250 -17.89 10.73 -25.14
C ASP A 250 -18.65 10.93 -26.47
N SER A 251 -18.12 10.43 -27.60
CA SER A 251 -18.67 10.71 -28.94
C SER A 251 -19.06 9.50 -29.79
N SER A 252 -19.02 8.26 -29.29
CA SER A 252 -19.43 7.07 -30.06
C SER A 252 -20.82 6.50 -29.74
N SER A 253 -21.69 7.23 -29.03
CA SER A 253 -23.05 6.78 -28.66
C SER A 253 -24.19 7.47 -29.42
N ARG A 254 -23.90 8.18 -30.52
CA ARG A 254 -24.91 8.79 -31.39
C ARG A 254 -24.43 8.71 -32.84
N ASP A 255 -24.71 7.59 -33.48
CA ASP A 255 -24.96 7.48 -34.92
C ASP A 255 -25.37 6.03 -35.20
N ASP A 256 -26.50 5.63 -34.61
CA ASP A 256 -27.33 4.51 -35.05
C ASP A 256 -28.66 4.60 -34.28
N LEU A 257 -29.53 5.50 -34.73
CA LEU A 257 -31.00 5.45 -34.64
C LEU A 257 -31.61 6.57 -35.50
#